data_AF-A0A4R6DAZ7-F1
#
_entry.id   AF-A0A4R6DAZ7-F1
#
_cell.length_a   1.000
_cell.length_b   1.000
_cell.length_c   1.000
_cell.angle_alpha   90.00
_cell.angle_beta   90.00
_cell.angle_gamma   90.00
#
_symmetry.space_group_name_H-M   'P 1'
#
loop_
_entity.id
_entity.type
_entity.pdbx_description
1 polymer ?
#
loop_
_entity_poly.entity_id
_entity_poly.type
_entity_poly.pdbx_seq_one_letter_code
_entity_poly.pdbx_strand_id
1 'polypeptide(L)'
;MSIKNVLLGATVLGTVVAGGIALDSATAPDANAASCWRQVTQSKGKNDSGCGRAQHFNRLKSGAMKWGNVVGGNQWSFQTACWANIAQYGMVRA
;
A
#
# COMPACT_ATOMS: atom_id res chain seq x y z
N MET A 1 23.82 -22.07 -25.75
CA MET A 1 22.36 -21.87 -25.89
C MET A 1 21.72 -22.18 -24.55
N SER A 2 20.81 -21.32 -24.10
CA SER A 2 20.39 -21.13 -22.70
C SER A 2 19.42 -22.21 -22.20
N ILE A 3 19.73 -22.88 -21.09
CA ILE A 3 18.71 -23.46 -20.20
C ILE A 3 18.57 -22.50 -19.03
N LYS A 4 17.39 -21.91 -18.89
CA LYS A 4 17.04 -20.97 -17.81
C LYS A 4 15.83 -21.52 -17.09
N ASN A 5 15.91 -21.42 -15.77
CA ASN A 5 14.81 -21.33 -14.80
C ASN A 5 14.17 -22.64 -14.33
N VAL A 6 14.74 -23.21 -13.25
CA VAL A 6 13.98 -24.03 -12.30
C VAL A 6 14.51 -23.85 -10.88
N LEU A 7 13.66 -23.28 -10.01
CA LEU A 7 13.55 -23.43 -8.54
C LEU A 7 14.72 -23.09 -7.62
N LEU A 8 14.50 -22.06 -6.79
CA LEU A 8 14.88 -21.93 -5.36
C LEU A 8 13.96 -20.79 -4.84
N GLY A 9 13.08 -20.96 -3.87
CA GLY A 9 13.17 -21.74 -2.64
C GLY A 9 12.79 -20.76 -1.52
N ALA A 10 11.84 -21.16 -0.68
CA ALA A 10 11.12 -20.31 0.27
C ALA A 10 11.99 -19.57 1.29
N THR A 11 11.57 -18.37 1.69
CA THR A 11 11.86 -17.83 3.03
C THR A 11 10.56 -17.30 3.65
N VAL A 12 9.91 -18.18 4.42
CA VAL A 12 8.96 -17.80 5.46
C VAL A 12 9.79 -17.28 6.62
N LEU A 13 9.69 -16.00 6.93
CA LEU A 13 10.08 -15.46 8.23
C LEU A 13 8.86 -14.81 8.85
N GLY A 14 8.21 -15.60 9.71
CA GLY A 14 7.16 -15.13 10.59
C GLY A 14 7.73 -14.27 11.72
N THR A 15 6.94 -13.29 12.15
CA THR A 15 6.48 -13.06 13.52
C THR A 15 5.94 -11.64 13.63
N VAL A 16 4.62 -11.48 13.75
CA VAL A 16 4.07 -10.39 14.55
C VAL A 16 2.96 -10.97 15.43
N VAL A 17 3.23 -10.89 16.72
CA VAL A 17 2.42 -11.36 17.83
C VAL A 17 1.17 -10.46 18.00
N ALA A 18 0.04 -11.15 18.18
CA ALA A 18 -1.17 -10.79 18.93
C ALA A 18 -1.74 -9.35 18.84
N GLY A 19 -2.98 -9.27 18.36
CA GLY A 19 -3.89 -8.15 18.60
C GLY A 19 -4.76 -7.89 17.38
N GLY A 20 -6.04 -8.27 17.46
CA GLY A 20 -6.98 -8.30 16.35
C GLY A 20 -6.94 -7.07 15.44
N ILE A 21 -6.50 -7.28 14.21
CA ILE A 21 -6.81 -6.46 13.07
C ILE A 21 -6.92 -7.43 11.91
N ALA A 22 -8.09 -7.46 11.27
CA ALA A 22 -8.26 -8.15 10.01
C ALA A 22 -7.19 -7.61 9.04
N LEU A 23 -6.11 -8.39 8.86
CA LEU A 23 -5.28 -8.26 7.67
C LEU A 23 -6.11 -8.87 6.56
N ASP A 24 -6.98 -8.05 5.96
CA ASP A 24 -7.50 -8.31 4.63
C ASP A 24 -6.29 -8.38 3.68
N SER A 25 -5.73 -9.58 3.54
CA SER A 25 -4.73 -9.94 2.58
C SER A 25 -5.39 -10.01 1.19
N ALA A 26 -5.78 -8.86 0.65
CA ALA A 26 -6.28 -8.75 -0.71
C ALA A 26 -5.50 -7.62 -1.40
N THR A 27 -4.74 -8.03 -2.42
CA THR A 27 -3.81 -7.21 -3.22
C THR A 27 -2.43 -7.07 -2.58
N ALA A 28 -1.62 -8.13 -2.69
CA ALA A 28 -0.16 -7.95 -2.73
C ALA A 28 0.14 -7.00 -3.91
N PRO A 29 0.63 -5.78 -3.68
CA PRO A 29 1.02 -4.91 -4.78
C PRO A 29 2.14 -5.62 -5.54
N ASP A 30 2.20 -5.49 -6.88
CA ASP A 30 3.39 -5.81 -7.66
C ASP A 30 4.64 -5.38 -6.87
N ALA A 31 5.67 -6.21 -6.82
CA ALA A 31 6.86 -5.99 -5.98
C ALA A 31 7.51 -4.58 -6.20
N ASN A 32 7.20 -3.93 -7.32
CA ASN A 32 7.61 -2.57 -7.69
C ASN A 32 6.74 -1.44 -7.10
N ALA A 33 5.49 -1.73 -6.73
CA ALA A 33 4.58 -0.81 -6.06
C ALA A 33 4.73 -0.91 -4.53
N ALA A 34 4.96 -2.12 -4.02
CA ALA A 34 5.32 -2.36 -2.62
C ALA A 34 6.63 -1.68 -2.21
N SER A 35 7.56 -1.45 -3.14
CA SER A 35 8.82 -0.76 -2.88
C SER A 35 8.71 0.77 -2.85
N CYS A 36 7.63 1.33 -3.40
CA CYS A 36 7.49 2.78 -3.53
C CYS A 36 6.68 3.43 -2.42
N TRP A 37 5.90 2.64 -1.69
CA TRP A 37 5.02 3.14 -0.65
C TRP A 37 5.20 2.33 0.61
N ARG A 38 5.35 3.02 1.74
CA ARG A 38 5.47 2.38 3.05
C ARG A 38 4.57 3.06 4.06
N GLN A 39 4.41 2.40 5.21
CA GLN A 39 3.67 2.94 6.36
C GLN A 39 2.27 3.43 5.96
N VAL A 40 1.57 2.62 5.15
CA VAL A 40 0.24 2.93 4.63
C VAL A 40 -0.81 2.53 5.67
N THR A 41 -1.63 3.50 6.08
CA THR A 41 -2.74 3.34 7.03
C THR A 41 -4.02 3.88 6.40
N GLN A 42 -5.13 3.87 7.14
CA GLN A 42 -6.41 4.46 6.69
C GLN A 42 -6.36 6.00 6.53
N SER A 43 -5.38 6.68 7.13
CA SER A 43 -5.31 8.14 7.14
C SER A 43 -4.14 8.71 6.34
N LYS A 44 -3.14 7.88 6.00
CA LYS A 44 -1.93 8.34 5.31
C LYS A 44 -1.15 7.22 4.64
N GLY A 45 -0.23 7.60 3.77
CA GLY A 45 0.84 6.73 3.26
C GLY A 45 2.09 7.54 2.92
N LYS A 46 3.27 6.93 3.10
CA LYS A 46 4.55 7.55 2.71
C LYS A 46 4.89 7.15 1.29
N ASN A 47 5.12 8.14 0.43
CA ASN A 47 5.75 7.95 -0.88
C ASN A 47 7.26 7.99 -0.70
N ASP A 48 7.98 6.97 -1.14
CA ASP A 48 9.43 6.91 -1.01
C ASP A 48 10.15 7.70 -2.10
N SER A 49 11.44 7.94 -1.87
CA SER A 49 12.31 8.67 -2.80
C SER A 49 12.34 7.97 -4.16
N GLY A 50 12.29 8.74 -5.25
CA GLY A 50 12.36 8.19 -6.61
C GLY A 50 11.04 7.63 -7.16
N CYS A 51 9.95 7.68 -6.39
CA CYS A 51 8.68 7.04 -6.77
C CYS A 51 7.69 7.91 -7.55
N GLY A 52 8.12 9.07 -8.05
CA GLY A 52 7.26 10.01 -8.78
C GLY A 52 6.17 10.61 -7.90
N ARG A 53 5.05 11.02 -8.49
CA ARG A 53 3.89 11.55 -7.75
C ARG A 53 2.97 10.40 -7.33
N ALA A 54 2.47 10.47 -6.10
CA ALA A 54 1.55 9.50 -5.54
C ALA A 54 0.52 10.17 -4.63
N GLN A 55 -0.59 9.49 -4.38
CA GLN A 55 -1.61 9.92 -3.43
C GLN A 55 -2.21 8.73 -2.70
N HIS A 56 -2.63 8.99 -1.46
CA HIS A 56 -3.37 8.05 -0.64
C HIS A 56 -4.83 7.96 -1.08
N PHE A 57 -5.45 6.79 -0.91
CA PHE A 57 -6.87 6.59 -1.17
C PHE A 57 -7.55 5.77 -0.09
N ASN A 58 -8.84 6.04 0.09
CA ASN A 58 -9.78 5.20 0.80
C ASN A 58 -10.96 4.89 -0.13
N ARG A 59 -11.28 3.61 -0.27
CA ARG A 59 -12.51 3.14 -0.90
C ARG A 59 -13.49 2.79 0.21
N LEU A 60 -14.64 3.43 0.25
CA LEU A 60 -15.69 3.14 1.21
C LEU A 60 -16.45 1.88 0.79
N LYS A 61 -17.16 1.23 1.71
CA LYS A 61 -18.05 0.08 1.42
C LYS A 61 -19.12 0.40 0.38
N SER A 62 -19.51 1.67 0.27
CA SER A 62 -20.40 2.16 -0.80
C SER A 62 -19.76 2.20 -2.19
N GLY A 63 -18.45 1.97 -2.29
CA GLY A 63 -17.66 2.13 -3.51
C GLY A 63 -17.11 3.54 -3.74
N ALA A 64 -17.50 4.53 -2.93
CA ALA A 64 -17.00 5.89 -3.07
C ALA A 64 -15.48 5.96 -2.78
N MET A 65 -14.75 6.66 -3.65
CA MET A 65 -13.32 6.91 -3.50
C MET A 65 -13.08 8.25 -2.81
N LYS A 66 -12.18 8.26 -1.82
CA LYS A 66 -11.74 9.44 -1.09
C LYS A 66 -10.22 9.54 -1.18
N TRP A 67 -9.74 10.70 -1.60
CA TRP A 67 -8.35 10.90 -1.95
C TRP A 67 -7.65 11.80 -0.93
N GLY A 68 -6.41 11.45 -0.61
CA GLY A 68 -5.50 12.33 0.09
C GLY A 68 -4.84 13.35 -0.84
N ASN A 69 -3.97 14.18 -0.31
CA ASN A 69 -3.19 15.12 -1.11
C ASN A 69 -2.16 14.39 -2.00
N VAL A 70 -1.96 14.89 -3.22
CA VAL A 70 -0.90 14.39 -4.10
C VAL A 70 0.45 14.87 -3.58
N VAL A 71 1.41 13.96 -3.48
CA VAL A 71 2.77 14.24 -3.01
C VAL A 71 3.84 13.70 -3.94
N GLY A 72 5.02 14.33 -3.90
CA GLY A 72 6.22 13.84 -4.58
C GLY A 72 6.94 12.75 -3.78
N GLY A 73 8.13 12.36 -4.24
CA GLY A 73 8.96 11.37 -3.55
C GLY A 73 9.40 11.85 -2.17
N ASN A 74 9.55 10.90 -1.24
CA ASN A 74 9.90 11.14 0.17
C ASN A 74 8.90 12.05 0.92
N GLN A 75 7.62 12.05 0.55
CA GLN A 75 6.59 12.86 1.21
C GLN A 75 5.39 12.01 1.66
N TRP A 76 4.63 12.54 2.61
CA TRP A 76 3.46 11.87 3.18
C TRP A 76 2.18 12.40 2.53
N SER A 77 1.38 11.49 1.97
CA SER A 77 0.02 11.78 1.56
C SER A 77 -0.93 11.49 2.72
N PHE A 78 -1.80 12.43 3.05
CA PHE A 78 -2.77 12.39 4.14
C PHE A 78 -4.19 12.57 3.60
N GLN A 79 -5.14 11.88 4.23
CA GLN A 79 -6.55 12.16 4.05
C GLN A 79 -6.92 13.49 4.72
N THR A 80 -7.83 14.24 4.10
CA THR A 80 -8.34 15.51 4.67
C THR A 80 -9.28 15.26 5.84
N ALA A 81 -9.89 14.08 5.92
CA ALA A 81 -10.82 13.69 6.97
C ALA A 81 -10.69 12.21 7.31
N CYS A 82 -11.11 11.83 8.52
CA CYS A 82 -11.29 10.43 8.90
C CYS A 82 -12.61 9.92 8.31
N TRP A 83 -12.52 8.92 7.44
CA TRP A 83 -13.68 8.34 6.78
C TRP A 83 -14.15 7.09 7.52
N ALA A 84 -15.47 6.92 7.66
CA ALA A 84 -16.07 5.71 8.21
C ALA A 84 -16.38 4.69 7.10
N ASN A 85 -16.56 3.42 7.47
CA ASN A 85 -16.89 2.33 6.54
C ASN A 85 -15.88 2.16 5.40
N ILE A 86 -14.58 2.28 5.71
CA ILE A 86 -13.52 2.02 4.74
C ILE A 86 -13.49 0.52 4.44
N ALA A 87 -13.59 0.16 3.16
CA ALA A 87 -13.48 -1.20 2.66
C ALA A 87 -12.04 -1.52 2.20
N GLN A 88 -11.34 -0.52 1.67
CA GLN A 88 -9.96 -0.65 1.21
C GLN A 88 -9.25 0.69 1.35
N TYR A 89 -7.96 0.66 1.65
CA TYR A 89 -7.11 1.86 1.61
C TYR A 89 -5.76 1.53 1.00
N GLY A 90 -5.06 2.55 0.52
CA GLY A 90 -3.78 2.33 -0.14
C GLY A 90 -3.13 3.61 -0.65
N MET A 91 -2.09 3.41 -1.45
CA MET A 91 -1.41 4.45 -2.20
C MET A 91 -1.49 4.11 -3.69
N VAL A 92 -1.57 5.12 -4.54
CA VAL A 92 -1.52 4.97 -6.01
C VAL A 92 -0.66 6.08 -6.60
N ARG A 93 -0.19 5.85 -7.83
CA ARG A 93 0.42 6.92 -8.65
C ARG A 93 -0.64 7.96 -9.01
N ALA A 94 -0.23 9.23 -9.02
CA ALA A 94 -1.08 10.39 -9.30
C ALA A 94 -0.68 11.09 -10.60
#